data_AF-I3Y5C1-F1
#
_entry.id   AF-I3Y5C1-F1
#
_cell.length_a   1.000
_cell.length_b   1.000
_cell.length_c   1.000
_cell.angle_alpha   90.00
_cell.angle_beta   90.00
_cell.angle_gamma   90.00
#
_symmetry.space_group_name_H-M   'P 1'
#
loop_
_entity.id
_entity.type
_entity.pdbx_description
1 polymer ?
#
loop_
_entity_poly.entity_id
_entity_poly.type
_entity_poly.pdbx_seq_one_letter_code
_entity_poly.pdbx_strand_id
1 'polypeptide(L)'
;MSADHLVHLPDELPVRAEHHLWSISLVDSAKLLAQDYGLAAMDAIHLAVAIAAQADVFISGERLGKPLFRVREIATQSLWETNA
;
A
#
# COMPACT_ATOMS: atom_id res chain seq x y z
N MET A 1 -27.03 24.87 25.29
CA MET A 1 -26.26 25.32 24.11
C MET A 1 -24.83 25.53 24.57
N SER A 2 -23.93 24.59 24.26
CA SER A 2 -22.48 24.79 24.41
C SER A 2 -21.88 24.47 23.05
N ALA A 3 -21.43 25.52 22.37
CA ALA A 3 -20.49 25.40 21.28
C ALA A 3 -19.15 24.99 21.88
N ASP A 4 -18.55 23.89 21.41
CA ASP A 4 -17.10 23.65 21.34
C ASP A 4 -16.85 22.17 21.07
N HIS A 5 -16.64 21.83 19.79
CA HIS A 5 -15.46 21.11 19.30
C HIS A 5 -15.59 20.94 17.78
N LEU A 6 -15.47 22.05 17.04
CA LEU A 6 -15.22 21.94 15.61
C LEU A 6 -13.76 21.48 15.47
N VAL A 7 -13.60 20.16 15.33
CA VAL A 7 -12.34 19.56 14.89
C VAL A 7 -12.02 20.19 13.54
N HIS A 8 -10.96 20.99 13.52
CA HIS A 8 -10.38 21.51 12.28
C HIS A 8 -9.80 20.31 11.52
N LEU A 9 -10.64 19.63 10.75
CA LEU A 9 -10.18 18.67 9.76
C LEU A 9 -9.40 19.49 8.72
N PRO A 10 -8.14 19.13 8.39
CA PRO A 10 -7.45 19.78 7.30
C PRO A 10 -8.26 19.64 6.00
N ASP A 11 -8.26 20.68 5.16
CA ASP A 11 -9.09 20.79 3.96
C ASP A 11 -8.93 19.61 2.98
N GLU A 12 -7.85 18.84 3.11
CA GLU A 12 -7.65 17.58 2.40
C GLU A 12 -7.08 16.54 3.38
N LEU A 13 -7.91 15.59 3.81
CA LEU A 13 -7.39 14.37 4.42
C LEU A 13 -6.44 13.70 3.40
N PRO A 14 -5.26 13.20 3.81
CA PRO A 14 -4.38 12.48 2.90
C PRO A 14 -5.18 11.37 2.21
N VAL A 15 -5.11 11.33 0.88
CA VAL A 15 -5.82 10.32 0.08
C VAL A 15 -5.41 8.95 0.60
N ARG A 16 -6.36 8.22 1.17
CA ARG A 16 -6.10 6.87 1.65
C ARG A 16 -5.65 6.00 0.48
N ALA A 17 -4.68 5.12 0.71
CA ALA A 17 -4.19 4.22 -0.33
C ALA A 17 -5.32 3.37 -0.95
N GLU A 18 -6.34 2.99 -0.16
CA GLU A 18 -7.52 2.28 -0.65
C GLU A 18 -8.36 3.05 -1.68
N HIS A 19 -8.17 4.37 -1.80
CA HIS A 19 -8.88 5.24 -2.75
C HIS A 19 -8.00 5.70 -3.92
N HIS A 20 -6.78 5.18 -4.04
CA HIS A 20 -5.90 5.56 -5.15
C HIS A 20 -6.53 5.13 -6.48
N LEU A 21 -6.66 6.10 -7.39
CA LEU A 21 -7.26 5.87 -8.70
C LEU A 21 -6.35 4.98 -9.56
N TRP A 22 -6.96 4.11 -10.35
CA TRP A 22 -6.26 3.34 -11.37
C TRP A 22 -5.75 4.27 -12.49
N SER A 23 -4.58 3.95 -13.04
CA SER A 23 -4.03 4.57 -14.24
C SER A 23 -3.17 3.58 -15.03
N ILE A 24 -2.96 3.86 -16.32
CA ILE A 24 -2.03 3.08 -17.16
C ILE A 24 -0.62 3.10 -16.58
N SER A 25 -0.15 4.27 -16.13
CA SER A 25 1.16 4.41 -15.49
C SER A 25 1.29 3.55 -14.23
N LEU A 26 0.22 3.37 -13.46
CA LEU A 26 0.22 2.49 -12.30
C LEU A 26 0.37 1.02 -12.70
N VAL A 27 -0.29 0.59 -13.78
CA VAL A 27 -0.12 -0.79 -14.29
C VAL A 27 1.25 -1.01 -14.91
N ASP A 28 1.84 -0.01 -15.55
CA ASP A 28 3.22 -0.09 -16.02
C ASP A 28 4.19 -0.26 -14.85
N SER A 29 4.02 0.51 -13.77
CA SER A 29 4.79 0.33 -12.53
C SER A 29 4.59 -1.05 -11.92
N ALA A 30 3.35 -1.55 -11.87
CA ALA A 30 3.05 -2.90 -11.40
C ALA A 30 3.74 -3.98 -12.25
N LYS A 31 3.76 -3.79 -13.58
CA LYS A 31 4.45 -4.72 -14.48
C LYS A 31 5.96 -4.77 -14.21
N LEU A 32 6.59 -3.62 -13.99
CA LEU A 32 8.02 -3.55 -13.64
C LEU A 32 8.29 -4.26 -12.30
N LEU A 33 7.49 -3.98 -11.26
CA LEU A 33 7.59 -4.68 -9.98
C LEU A 33 7.45 -6.20 -10.12
N ALA A 34 6.50 -6.66 -10.95
CA ALA A 34 6.31 -8.08 -11.20
C ALA A 34 7.54 -8.72 -11.86
N GLN A 35 8.17 -8.03 -12.80
CA GLN A 35 9.37 -8.48 -13.50
C GLN A 35 10.59 -8.52 -12.58
N ASP A 36 10.81 -7.46 -11.80
CA ASP A 36 12.02 -7.30 -10.97
C ASP A 36 12.02 -8.24 -9.77
N TYR A 37 10.86 -8.46 -9.15
CA TYR A 37 10.75 -9.24 -7.91
C TYR A 37 10.12 -10.63 -8.11
N GLY A 38 9.67 -10.96 -9.33
CA GLY A 38 8.99 -12.21 -9.64
C GLY A 38 7.65 -12.34 -8.91
N LEU A 39 6.84 -11.28 -8.94
CA LEU A 39 5.54 -11.21 -8.26
C LEU A 39 4.42 -11.74 -9.16
N ALA A 40 3.34 -12.25 -8.54
CA ALA A 40 2.09 -12.43 -9.25
C ALA A 40 1.51 -11.06 -9.64
N ALA A 41 0.77 -11.01 -10.76
CA ALA A 41 0.25 -9.75 -11.31
C ALA A 41 -0.58 -8.95 -10.28
N MET A 42 -1.43 -9.64 -9.51
CA MET A 42 -2.28 -8.98 -8.51
C MET A 42 -1.46 -8.38 -7.36
N ASP A 43 -0.46 -9.11 -6.86
CA ASP A 43 0.43 -8.63 -5.79
C ASP A 43 1.18 -7.37 -6.24
N ALA A 44 1.65 -7.36 -7.48
CA ALA A 44 2.35 -6.21 -8.03
C ALA A 44 1.44 -4.98 -8.19
N ILE A 45 0.17 -5.18 -8.57
CA ILE A 45 -0.82 -4.09 -8.64
C ILE A 45 -1.07 -3.50 -7.25
N HIS A 46 -1.29 -4.34 -6.24
CA HIS A 46 -1.52 -3.87 -4.87
C HIS A 46 -0.31 -3.10 -4.32
N LEU A 47 0.90 -3.58 -4.59
CA LEU A 47 2.12 -2.87 -4.19
C LEU A 47 2.28 -1.55 -4.94
N ALA A 48 2.03 -1.51 -6.24
CA ALA A 48 2.10 -0.28 -7.03
C ALA A 48 1.11 0.79 -6.51
N VAL A 49 -0.10 0.38 -6.12
CA VAL A 49 -1.08 1.25 -5.46
C VAL A 49 -0.54 1.79 -4.13
N ALA A 50 -0.02 0.91 -3.26
CA ALA A 50 0.47 1.30 -1.95
C ALA A 50 1.67 2.27 -2.04
N ILE A 51 2.59 2.01 -2.96
CA ILE A 51 3.75 2.87 -3.24
C ILE A 51 3.29 4.22 -3.80
N ALA A 52 2.37 4.24 -4.77
CA ALA A 52 1.86 5.48 -5.36
C ALA A 52 1.11 6.35 -4.35
N ALA A 53 0.40 5.71 -3.42
CA ALA A 53 -0.26 6.36 -2.30
C ALA A 53 0.68 6.76 -1.16
N GLN A 54 1.99 6.50 -1.28
CA GLN A 54 3.00 6.77 -0.25
C GLN A 54 2.65 6.14 1.10
N ALA A 55 2.08 4.93 1.08
CA ALA A 55 1.81 4.20 2.32
C ALA A 55 3.13 3.84 3.03
N ASP A 56 3.14 3.96 4.37
CA ASP A 56 4.31 3.62 5.17
C ASP A 56 4.61 2.10 5.14
N VAL A 57 3.55 1.29 5.16
CA VAL A 57 3.62 -0.17 5.22
C VAL A 57 2.53 -0.81 4.35
N PHE A 58 2.88 -1.89 3.66
CA PHE A 58 1.96 -2.82 3.02
C PHE A 58 1.68 -4.02 3.94
N ILE A 59 0.44 -4.17 4.40
CA ILE A 59 0.01 -5.29 5.24
C ILE A 59 -0.49 -6.43 4.35
N SER A 60 0.01 -7.65 4.57
CA SER A 60 -0.36 -8.82 3.78
C SER A 60 -0.71 -10.05 4.61
N GLY A 61 -1.65 -10.84 4.09
CA GLY A 61 -1.95 -12.19 4.58
C GLY A 61 -0.99 -13.27 4.08
N GLU A 62 0.07 -12.91 3.36
CA GLU A 62 1.11 -13.85 2.93
C GLU A 62 2.05 -14.24 4.07
N ARG A 63 2.56 -15.48 4.05
CA ARG A 63 3.60 -15.94 5.00
C ARG A 63 4.97 -15.42 4.57
N LEU A 64 5.88 -15.25 5.53
CA LEU A 64 7.26 -14.83 5.23
C LEU A 64 7.95 -15.75 4.22
N GLY A 65 8.93 -15.19 3.50
CA GLY A 65 9.69 -15.89 2.46
C GLY A 65 9.05 -15.84 1.07
N LYS A 66 7.82 -15.31 0.95
CA LYS A 66 7.19 -15.04 -0.34
C LYS A 66 7.88 -13.86 -1.07
N PRO A 67 7.85 -13.84 -2.42
CA PRO A 67 8.43 -12.77 -3.22
C PRO A 67 8.07 -11.35 -2.77
N LEU A 68 6.83 -11.16 -2.31
CA LEU A 68 6.27 -9.93 -1.77
C LEU A 68 7.19 -9.23 -0.73
N PHE A 69 7.84 -10.01 0.15
CA PHE A 69 8.66 -9.46 1.25
C PHE A 69 10.07 -9.01 0.81
N ARG A 70 10.43 -9.17 -0.47
CA ARG A 70 11.73 -8.74 -1.01
C ARG A 70 11.67 -7.37 -1.69
N VAL A 71 10.47 -6.84 -1.90
CA VAL A 71 10.20 -5.52 -2.50
C VAL A 71 10.79 -4.45 -1.59
N ARG A 72 11.52 -3.50 -2.17
CA ARG A 72 12.32 -2.50 -1.41
C ARG A 72 11.69 -1.11 -1.39
N GLU A 73 10.75 -0.89 -2.29
CA GLU A 73 10.05 0.36 -2.51
C GLU A 73 9.03 0.65 -1.40
N ILE A 74 8.59 -0.39 -0.67
CA ILE A 74 7.70 -0.27 0.49
C ILE A 74 7.98 -1.38 1.51
N ALA A 75 7.89 -1.05 2.80
CA ALA A 75 7.97 -2.04 3.87
C ALA A 75 6.74 -2.95 3.84
N THR A 76 6.94 -4.27 3.90
CA THR A 76 5.83 -5.25 3.88
C THR A 76 5.80 -6.04 5.18
N GLN A 77 4.64 -6.09 5.83
CA GLN A 77 4.42 -6.84 7.08
C GLN A 77 3.38 -7.95 6.90
N SER A 78 3.67 -9.12 7.46
CA SER A 78 2.74 -10.26 7.47
C SER A 78 1.82 -10.19 8.68
N LEU A 79 0.52 -10.45 8.47
CA LEU A 79 -0.44 -10.63 9.57
C LEU A 79 -0.16 -11.87 10.43
N TRP A 80 0.55 -12.86 9.88
CA TRP A 80 0.90 -14.09 10.60
C TRP A 80 1.98 -13.90 11.66
N GLU A 81 2.76 -12.82 11.56
CA GLU A 81 3.90 -12.52 12.46
C GLU A 81 3.58 -11.34 13.38
N THR A 82 2.30 -11.12 13.66
CA THR A 82 1.89 -10.19 14.73
C THR A 82 2.36 -10.80 16.05
N ASN A 83 3.46 -10.30 16.61
CA ASN A 83 3.82 -10.58 17.99
C ASN A 83 2.63 -10.22 18.89
N ALA A 84 2.32 -11.13 19.82
CA ALA A 84 1.43 -10.90 20.94
C ALA A 84 1.85 -9.69 21.79
#